data_AF-A0A8T5RGU6-F1
#
_entry.id   AF-A0A8T5RGU6-F1
#
_cell.length_a   1.000
_cell.length_b   1.000
_cell.length_c   1.000
_cell.angle_alpha   90.00
_cell.angle_beta   90.00
_cell.angle_gamma   90.00
#
_symmetry.space_group_name_H-M   'P 1'
#
loop_
_entity.id
_entity.type
_entity.pdbx_description
1 polymer ?
#
loop_
_entity_poly.entity_id
_entity_poly.type
_entity_poly.pdbx_seq_one_letter_code
_entity_poly.pdbx_strand_id
1 'polypeptide(L)'
;MVYKVIFKGSNKIEKEKLSLTFKELSSDSIIKLPADYLNKLKKINNQKIIHFQNIDAVLRFGIDSSLPNYTFYHVILFSFKERKQGILVGNLKKEGDVLIGIWPFRPDLNQESEKDLINTYEDLVNNPKIFQEICIIN
;
A
#
# COMPACT_ATOMS: atom_id res chain seq x y z
N MET A 1 -4.26 -4.39 14.74
CA MET A 1 -3.54 -5.45 13.98
C MET A 1 -2.63 -4.79 12.96
N VAL A 2 -1.67 -5.53 12.42
CA VAL A 2 -0.72 -4.98 11.43
C VAL A 2 -0.43 -5.99 10.32
N TYR A 3 -0.12 -5.47 9.13
CA TYR A 3 0.44 -6.25 8.03
C TYR A 3 1.95 -5.99 7.94
N LYS A 4 2.75 -7.04 7.78
CA LYS A 4 4.17 -6.94 7.45
C LYS A 4 4.37 -7.42 6.02
N VAL A 5 4.81 -6.52 5.16
CA VAL A 5 5.20 -6.84 3.78
C VAL A 5 6.70 -7.12 3.77
N ILE A 6 7.07 -8.29 3.27
CA ILE A 6 8.45 -8.76 3.16
C ILE A 6 8.85 -8.65 1.69
N PHE A 7 10.04 -8.12 1.43
CA PHE A 7 10.57 -7.98 0.09
C PHE A 7 11.67 -8.99 -0.22
N LYS A 8 11.83 -9.33 -1.50
CA LYS A 8 12.92 -10.18 -1.97
C LYS A 8 14.24 -9.42 -1.82
N GLY A 9 15.21 -10.04 -1.16
CA GLY A 9 16.57 -9.52 -1.08
C GLY A 9 17.36 -9.92 -2.33
N SER A 10 18.18 -9.02 -2.87
CA SER A 10 19.22 -9.40 -3.82
C SER A 10 20.45 -9.87 -3.05
N ASN A 11 21.06 -10.96 -3.54
CA ASN A 11 22.13 -11.72 -2.90
C ASN A 11 23.21 -10.87 -2.19
N LYS A 12 23.61 -11.33 -0.98
CA LYS A 12 24.75 -10.92 -0.12
C LYS A 12 24.48 -10.10 1.15
N ILE A 13 23.23 -9.84 1.54
CA ILE A 13 22.91 -9.37 2.90
C ILE A 13 22.10 -10.45 3.60
N GLU A 14 22.80 -11.41 4.20
CA GLU A 14 22.23 -12.60 4.84
C GLU A 14 21.40 -12.33 6.11
N LYS A 15 21.12 -11.09 6.53
CA LYS A 15 20.62 -10.88 7.91
C LYS A 15 19.41 -10.00 8.17
N GLU A 16 18.84 -9.25 7.21
CA GLU A 16 17.57 -8.57 7.46
C GLU A 16 16.69 -8.61 6.22
N LYS A 17 15.59 -9.39 6.29
CA LYS A 17 14.54 -9.31 5.27
C LYS A 17 13.97 -7.89 5.29
N LEU A 18 14.25 -7.10 4.25
CA LEU A 18 13.67 -5.77 4.09
C LEU A 18 12.15 -5.88 4.17
N SER A 19 11.54 -5.07 5.03
CA SER A 19 10.10 -5.15 5.26
C SER A 19 9.51 -3.81 5.63
N LEU A 20 8.20 -3.66 5.38
CA LEU A 20 7.39 -2.53 5.83
C LEU A 20 6.23 -3.04 6.67
N THR A 21 5.90 -2.29 7.71
CA THR A 21 4.79 -2.59 8.62
C THR A 21 3.67 -1.59 8.42
N PHE A 22 2.50 -2.07 8.02
CA PHE A 22 1.30 -1.29 7.77
C PHE A 22 0.31 -1.48 8.92
N LYS A 23 -0.33 -0.40 9.35
CA LYS A 23 -1.51 -0.46 10.22
C LYS A 23 -2.66 -1.04 9.40
N GLU A 24 -3.30 -2.09 9.90
CA GLU A 24 -4.56 -2.56 9.30
C GLU A 24 -5.64 -1.49 9.45
N LEU A 25 -6.44 -1.30 8.40
CA LEU A 25 -7.62 -0.46 8.48
C LEU A 25 -8.75 -1.20 9.20
N SER A 26 -9.15 -0.67 10.35
CA SER A 26 -10.30 -1.15 11.12
C SER A 26 -11.57 -0.52 10.55
N SER A 27 -12.02 -0.99 9.38
CA SER A 27 -13.32 -0.59 8.83
C SER A 27 -14.26 -1.78 8.84
N ASP A 28 -15.52 -1.53 9.22
CA ASP A 28 -16.61 -2.50 9.07
C ASP A 28 -16.92 -2.77 7.59
N SER A 29 -16.39 -1.94 6.68
CA SER A 29 -16.62 -2.01 5.24
C SER A 29 -15.33 -2.07 4.43
N ILE A 30 -15.39 -2.77 3.30
CA ILE A 30 -14.27 -2.92 2.37
C ILE A 30 -14.10 -1.63 1.57
N ILE A 31 -12.93 -1.00 1.66
CA ILE A 31 -12.56 0.16 0.84
C ILE A 31 -12.08 -0.34 -0.53
N LYS A 32 -12.95 -0.30 -1.53
CA LYS A 32 -12.61 -0.70 -2.90
C LYS A 32 -11.88 0.42 -3.63
N LEU A 33 -10.81 0.08 -4.32
CA LEU A 33 -10.17 0.97 -5.29
C LEU A 33 -10.84 0.81 -6.67
N PRO A 34 -10.92 1.87 -7.48
CA PRO A 34 -11.37 1.75 -8.86
C PRO A 34 -10.54 0.73 -9.63
N ALA A 35 -11.18 -0.11 -10.45
CA ALA A 35 -10.52 -1.23 -11.14
C ALA A 35 -9.37 -0.79 -12.08
N ASP A 36 -9.38 0.45 -12.54
CA ASP A 36 -8.34 1.01 -13.41
C ASP A 36 -7.31 1.87 -12.68
N TYR A 37 -7.41 1.98 -11.34
CA TYR A 37 -6.59 2.87 -10.52
C TYR A 37 -5.09 2.61 -10.69
N LEU A 38 -4.65 1.37 -10.46
CA LEU A 38 -3.25 0.98 -10.61
C LEU A 38 -2.76 1.10 -12.06
N ASN A 39 -3.64 0.80 -13.03
CA ASN A 39 -3.32 0.92 -14.45
C ASN A 39 -3.14 2.38 -14.86
N LYS A 40 -3.97 3.29 -14.35
CA LYS A 40 -3.82 4.73 -14.55
C LYS A 40 -2.52 5.19 -13.91
N LEU A 41 -2.25 4.81 -12.67
CA LEU A 41 -1.04 5.22 -11.95
C LEU A 41 0.25 4.79 -12.68
N LYS A 42 0.29 3.55 -13.20
CA LYS A 42 1.41 3.02 -14.00
C LYS A 42 1.59 3.70 -15.36
N LYS A 43 0.51 4.26 -15.94
CA LYS A 43 0.53 4.94 -17.25
C LYS A 43 0.93 6.41 -17.15
N ILE A 44 1.05 6.98 -15.95
CA ILE A 44 1.51 8.35 -15.77
C ILE A 44 3.00 8.38 -16.16
N ASN A 45 3.27 8.91 -17.35
CA ASN A 45 4.63 9.08 -17.85
C ASN A 45 5.30 10.25 -17.11
N ASN A 46 5.89 9.95 -15.96
CA ASN A 46 6.58 10.91 -15.11
C ASN A 46 7.83 10.25 -14.52
N GLN A 47 8.99 10.91 -14.63
CA GLN A 47 10.27 10.43 -14.11
C GLN A 47 10.26 10.19 -12.58
N LYS A 48 9.23 10.66 -11.88
CA LYS A 48 9.03 10.53 -10.43
C LYS A 48 8.25 9.28 -10.00
N ILE A 49 7.83 8.44 -10.94
CA ILE A 49 7.09 7.22 -10.67
C ILE A 49 7.97 6.01 -10.96
N ILE A 50 8.23 5.22 -9.93
CA ILE A 50 9.03 3.99 -10.03
C ILE A 50 8.10 2.80 -9.85
N HIS A 51 8.24 1.79 -10.73
CA HIS A 51 7.47 0.55 -10.64
C HIS A 51 8.39 -0.67 -10.74
N PHE A 52 8.25 -1.61 -9.82
CA PHE A 52 9.00 -2.87 -9.86
C PHE A 52 8.26 -4.00 -9.12
N GLN A 53 8.71 -5.23 -9.31
CA GLN A 53 8.18 -6.41 -8.63
C GLN A 53 9.19 -6.88 -7.58
N ASN A 54 8.84 -6.81 -6.30
CA ASN A 54 9.74 -7.23 -5.22
C ASN A 54 9.04 -7.73 -3.96
N ILE A 55 7.72 -7.92 -3.96
CA ILE A 55 7.04 -8.54 -2.81
C ILE A 55 7.37 -10.04 -2.77
N ASP A 56 7.84 -10.50 -1.61
CA ASP A 56 8.08 -11.91 -1.29
C ASP A 56 6.86 -12.50 -0.59
N ALA A 57 6.42 -11.85 0.50
CA ALA A 57 5.29 -12.30 1.29
C ALA A 57 4.59 -11.14 2.01
N VAL A 58 3.32 -11.33 2.33
CA VAL A 58 2.55 -10.47 3.23
C VAL A 58 2.07 -11.30 4.40
N LEU A 59 2.37 -10.87 5.62
CA LEU A 59 1.99 -11.54 6.86
C LEU A 59 1.07 -10.62 7.67
N ARG A 60 0.03 -11.17 8.30
CA ARG A 60 -0.86 -10.43 9.21
C ARG A 60 -0.56 -10.84 10.65
N PHE A 61 -0.44 -9.85 11.54
CA PHE A 61 -0.19 -10.06 12.97
C PHE A 61 -1.33 -9.44 13.81
N GLY A 62 -1.86 -10.24 14.73
CA GLY A 62 -3.00 -9.85 15.58
C GLY A 62 -3.79 -11.07 16.09
N ILE A 63 -4.90 -10.78 16.77
CA ILE A 63 -5.91 -11.78 17.15
C ILE A 63 -6.63 -12.18 15.85
N ASP A 64 -6.60 -13.47 15.49
CA ASP A 64 -6.95 -13.98 14.15
C ASP A 64 -5.99 -13.52 13.04
N SER A 65 -4.85 -14.20 12.95
CA SER A 65 -3.81 -13.97 11.94
C SER A 65 -4.12 -14.58 10.57
N SER A 66 -5.32 -15.14 10.38
CA SER A 66 -5.72 -15.62 9.07
C SER A 66 -5.82 -14.43 8.11
N LEU A 67 -5.26 -14.60 6.92
CA LEU A 67 -5.41 -13.63 5.84
C LEU A 67 -6.70 -13.97 5.09
N PRO A 68 -7.53 -12.97 4.76
CA PRO A 68 -8.50 -13.12 3.69
C PRO A 68 -7.83 -13.66 2.42
N ASN A 69 -8.59 -14.36 1.57
CA ASN A 69 -8.09 -14.96 0.34
C ASN A 69 -7.75 -13.89 -0.72
N TYR A 70 -6.65 -13.18 -0.50
CA TYR A 70 -6.07 -12.23 -1.43
C TYR A 70 -5.28 -12.97 -2.51
N THR A 71 -5.47 -12.58 -3.77
CA THR A 71 -4.81 -13.23 -4.92
C THR A 71 -3.44 -12.62 -5.24
N PHE A 72 -3.27 -11.32 -4.98
CA PHE A 72 -2.02 -10.59 -5.09
C PHE A 72 -2.05 -9.32 -4.22
N TYR A 73 -0.90 -8.69 -4.05
CA TYR A 73 -0.72 -7.49 -3.26
C TYR A 73 0.00 -6.40 -4.05
N HIS A 74 -0.28 -5.15 -3.69
CA HIS A 74 0.47 -3.99 -4.14
C HIS A 74 0.82 -3.12 -2.94
N VAL A 75 2.05 -2.63 -2.93
CA VAL A 75 2.47 -1.53 -2.07
C VAL A 75 2.61 -0.28 -2.93
N ILE A 76 1.98 0.82 -2.51
CA ILE A 76 2.16 2.14 -3.13
C ILE A 76 2.74 3.05 -2.06
N LEU A 77 3.99 3.48 -2.23
CA LEU A 77 4.65 4.46 -1.38
C LEU A 77 4.68 5.80 -2.09
N PHE A 78 4.56 6.89 -1.36
CA PHE A 78 4.60 8.23 -1.93
C PHE A 78 5.10 9.25 -0.91
N SER A 79 5.58 10.39 -1.40
CA SER A 79 5.94 11.54 -0.57
C SER A 79 5.03 12.74 -0.89
N PHE A 80 4.34 13.24 0.13
CA PHE A 80 3.44 14.39 0.05
C PHE A 80 3.73 15.36 1.20
N LYS A 81 3.94 16.65 0.90
CA LYS A 81 4.29 17.67 1.91
C LYS A 81 5.42 17.23 2.85
N GLU A 82 6.49 16.67 2.27
CA GLU A 82 7.67 16.15 2.97
C GLU A 82 7.41 14.93 3.90
N ARG A 83 6.21 14.36 3.85
CA ARG A 83 5.86 13.15 4.59
C ARG A 83 5.87 11.95 3.67
N LYS A 84 6.66 10.94 4.05
CA LYS A 84 6.61 9.62 3.42
C LYS A 84 5.40 8.85 3.95
N GLN A 85 4.60 8.36 3.02
CA GLN A 85 3.36 7.64 3.27
C GLN A 85 3.28 6.44 2.34
N GLY A 86 2.33 5.54 2.61
CA GLY A 86 2.06 4.45 1.71
C GLY A 86 0.81 3.67 2.05
N ILE A 87 0.41 2.84 1.11
CA ILE A 87 -0.72 1.94 1.23
C ILE A 87 -0.38 0.53 0.83
N LEU A 88 -1.06 -0.39 1.50
CA LEU A 88 -1.11 -1.78 1.14
C LEU A 88 -2.48 -2.07 0.54
N VAL A 89 -2.48 -2.59 -0.68
CA VAL A 89 -3.64 -3.00 -1.43
C VAL A 89 -3.58 -4.52 -1.58
N GLY A 90 -4.68 -5.20 -1.26
CA GLY A 90 -4.86 -6.62 -1.54
C GLY A 90 -5.94 -6.81 -2.59
N ASN A 91 -5.76 -7.76 -3.51
CA ASN A 91 -6.83 -8.12 -4.44
C ASN A 91 -7.69 -9.23 -3.85
N LEU A 92 -8.89 -8.89 -3.40
CA LEU A 92 -9.83 -9.84 -2.82
C LEU A 92 -10.66 -10.49 -3.91
N LYS A 93 -10.71 -11.83 -3.93
CA LYS A 93 -11.44 -12.58 -4.95
C LYS A 93 -12.90 -12.11 -5.04
N LYS A 94 -13.36 -11.78 -6.26
CA LYS A 94 -14.69 -11.20 -6.60
C LYS A 94 -14.89 -9.73 -6.24
N GLU A 95 -14.13 -9.16 -5.30
CA GLU A 95 -14.26 -7.76 -4.87
C GLU A 95 -13.27 -6.82 -5.56
N GLY A 96 -12.16 -7.35 -6.08
CA GLY A 96 -11.13 -6.59 -6.77
C GLY A 96 -10.08 -6.02 -5.81
N ASP A 97 -9.45 -4.91 -6.22
CA ASP A 97 -8.42 -4.25 -5.43
C ASP A 97 -9.03 -3.51 -4.25
N VAL A 98 -8.58 -3.83 -3.05
CA VAL A 98 -9.08 -3.26 -1.80
C VAL A 98 -7.94 -2.72 -0.96
N LEU A 99 -8.17 -1.56 -0.35
CA LEU A 99 -7.21 -0.96 0.56
C LEU A 99 -7.27 -1.66 1.91
N ILE A 100 -6.14 -2.19 2.38
CA ILE A 100 -6.08 -3.03 3.60
C ILE A 100 -5.15 -2.50 4.68
N GLY A 101 -4.23 -1.59 4.33
CA GLY A 101 -3.37 -0.99 5.34
C GLY A 101 -2.67 0.29 4.92
N ILE A 102 -2.20 1.02 5.93
CA ILE A 102 -1.53 2.32 5.79
C ILE A 102 -0.13 2.30 6.41
N TRP A 103 0.80 3.00 5.78
CA TRP A 103 2.19 3.14 6.21
C TRP A 103 2.59 4.63 6.26
N PRO A 104 3.47 5.03 7.21
CA PRO A 104 4.04 4.23 8.29
C PRO A 104 3.01 3.89 9.37
N PHE A 105 3.20 2.75 10.06
CA PHE A 105 2.43 2.45 11.27
C PHE A 105 2.70 3.54 12.32
N ARG A 106 1.67 4.35 12.63
CA ARG A 106 1.70 5.34 13.71
C ARG A 106 0.65 4.97 14.75
N PRO A 107 1.04 4.54 15.96
CA PRO A 107 0.07 4.21 17.00
C PRO A 107 -0.76 5.44 17.42
N ASP A 108 -0.19 6.63 17.30
CA ASP A 108 -0.75 7.89 17.83
C ASP A 108 -1.64 8.64 16.83
N LEU A 109 -1.72 8.18 15.58
CA LEU A 109 -2.66 8.72 14.61
C LEU A 109 -4.04 8.12 14.88
N ASN A 110 -4.84 8.85 15.65
CA ASN A 110 -6.28 8.72 15.66
C ASN A 110 -6.79 8.85 14.23
N GLN A 111 -7.53 7.83 13.79
CA GLN A 111 -8.34 7.74 12.57
C GLN A 111 -8.24 8.97 11.66
N GLU A 112 -7.22 9.02 10.79
CA GLU A 112 -7.39 9.80 9.55
C GLU A 112 -8.71 9.30 8.96
N SER A 113 -9.66 10.22 8.74
CA SER A 113 -10.99 9.80 8.32
C SER A 113 -10.83 8.97 7.05
N GLU A 114 -11.49 7.83 6.96
CA GLU A 114 -11.42 6.94 5.79
C GLU A 114 -11.58 7.73 4.48
N LYS A 115 -12.38 8.79 4.53
CA LYS A 115 -12.57 9.79 3.47
C LYS A 115 -11.30 10.58 3.10
N ASP A 116 -10.54 11.07 4.07
CA ASP A 116 -9.29 11.80 3.81
C ASP A 116 -8.23 10.89 3.19
N LEU A 117 -8.21 9.62 3.61
CA LEU A 117 -7.35 8.59 3.02
C LEU A 117 -7.74 8.35 1.55
N ILE A 118 -9.02 8.08 1.29
CA ILE A 118 -9.53 7.88 -0.08
C ILE A 118 -9.21 9.09 -0.96
N ASN A 119 -9.48 10.32 -0.51
CA ASN A 119 -9.18 11.54 -1.26
C ASN A 119 -7.68 11.64 -1.60
N THR A 120 -6.80 11.37 -0.63
CA THR A 120 -5.35 11.38 -0.84
C THR A 120 -4.93 10.35 -1.89
N TYR A 121 -5.60 9.20 -1.93
CA TYR A 121 -5.31 8.17 -2.92
C TYR A 121 -5.88 8.52 -4.30
N GLU A 122 -7.09 9.07 -4.39
CA GLU A 122 -7.61 9.58 -5.66
C GLU A 122 -6.67 10.62 -6.28
N ASP A 123 -6.07 11.48 -5.45
CA ASP A 123 -5.08 12.47 -5.88
C ASP A 123 -3.80 11.85 -6.47
N LEU A 124 -3.39 10.64 -6.09
CA LEU A 124 -2.23 9.97 -6.72
C LEU A 124 -2.43 9.79 -8.23
N VAL A 125 -3.68 9.58 -8.67
CA VAL A 125 -4.02 9.40 -10.08
C VAL A 125 -4.43 10.72 -10.72
N ASN A 126 -5.24 11.52 -10.03
CA ASN A 126 -5.83 12.74 -10.58
C ASN A 126 -4.85 13.93 -10.55
N ASN A 127 -3.98 13.98 -9.54
CA ASN A 127 -3.08 15.09 -9.26
C ASN A 127 -1.62 14.64 -8.99
N PRO A 128 -1.02 13.74 -9.79
CA PRO A 128 0.28 13.12 -9.49
C PRO A 128 1.44 14.10 -9.32
N LYS A 129 1.32 15.32 -9.85
CA LYS A 129 2.36 16.37 -9.79
C LYS A 129 2.57 16.94 -8.39
N ILE A 130 1.58 16.81 -7.49
CA ILE A 130 1.70 17.30 -6.11
C ILE A 130 2.58 16.39 -5.24
N PHE A 131 2.84 15.17 -5.70
CA PHE A 131 3.70 14.19 -5.05
C PHE A 131 5.14 14.36 -5.51
N GLN A 132 6.07 14.27 -4.57
CA GLN A 132 7.49 14.38 -4.88
C GLN A 132 7.97 13.11 -5.60
N GLU A 133 7.53 11.96 -5.11
CA GLU A 133 7.87 10.63 -5.61
C GLU A 133 6.71 9.68 -5.37
N ILE A 134 6.51 8.73 -6.28
CA ILE A 134 5.56 7.64 -6.14
C ILE A 134 6.29 6.34 -6.50
N CYS A 135 6.16 5.32 -5.67
CA CYS A 135 6.78 4.02 -5.85
C CYS A 135 5.71 2.94 -5.75
N ILE A 136 5.58 2.12 -6.78
CA ILE A 136 4.62 1.02 -6.85
C ILE A 136 5.42 -0.28 -6.84
N ILE A 137 5.14 -1.14 -5.88
CA ILE A 137 5.80 -2.42 -5.69
C ILE A 137 4.73 -3.51 -5.79
N ASN A 138 4.88 -4.44 -6.73
CA ASN A 138 4.05 -5.65 -6.78
C ASN A 138 4.82 -6.89 -6.32
#